data_AF-A0A532EJM7-F1
#
_entry.id   AF-A0A532EJM7-F1
#
_cell.length_a   1.000
_cell.length_b   1.000
_cell.length_c   1.000
_cell.angle_alpha   90.00
_cell.angle_beta   90.00
_cell.angle_gamma   90.00
#
_symmetry.space_group_name_H-M   'P 1'
#
loop_
_entity.id
_entity.type
_entity.pdbx_description
1 polymer ?
#
loop_
_entity_poly.entity_id
_entity_poly.type
_entity_poly.pdbx_seq_one_letter_code
_entity_poly.pdbx_strand_id
1 'polypeptide(L)'
;MECSSVSEDDMKSLQQWIICVGLTATLPLWAVGQDRTSAKPLPPSEEIPDLSTVKPTIVCGNCDQPFDPTTHKGILKGLASNRYVGELRRALYWQDSYHQFESKVHFDNCDFDEAVGYVDSLLAEVDRHVVEAKVAHERGDQAATETSALKAFFALGQALHGVQDFYAHTNYVEMSVDQARKSTDIVIVSPWTQSGKNRIKELESSGLVSGYVSWGFPKKCPNGTPTHADMAKDKATTPSGAVKVPHLENRSRYQISVQLARGASQELMDYAFRRWPLLKEVNGQYAAFEVLVDSRGL
;
A
#
# COMPACT_ATOMS: atom_id res chain seq x y z
N MET A 1 16.06 48.80 12.80
CA MET A 1 15.68 50.04 12.07
C MET A 1 15.34 49.58 10.67
N GLU A 2 14.11 49.58 10.17
CA GLU A 2 12.88 50.30 10.55
C GLU A 2 11.70 49.32 10.55
N CYS A 3 10.76 49.54 11.47
CA CYS A 3 9.48 48.83 11.56
C CYS A 3 8.41 49.66 10.84
N SER A 4 7.64 49.06 9.95
CA SER A 4 6.44 49.69 9.38
C SER A 4 5.19 49.11 10.02
N SER A 5 4.47 49.99 10.71
CA SER A 5 3.19 49.80 11.40
C SER A 5 2.03 49.73 10.41
N VAL A 6 1.16 48.73 10.58
CA VAL A 6 -0.19 48.70 9.98
C VAL A 6 -1.17 49.14 11.07
N SER A 7 -1.96 50.17 10.80
CA SER A 7 -2.93 50.72 11.74
C SER A 7 -4.23 49.92 11.75
N GLU A 8 -4.70 49.64 12.96
CA GLU A 8 -6.09 49.35 13.30
C GLU A 8 -6.92 50.63 13.13
N ASP A 9 -8.05 50.55 12.41
CA ASP A 9 -9.27 51.32 12.65
C ASP A 9 -10.24 51.10 11.47
N ASP A 10 -11.31 50.31 11.69
CA ASP A 10 -12.67 50.86 11.53
C ASP A 10 -13.72 49.83 11.96
N MET A 11 -14.18 50.02 13.19
CA MET A 11 -15.29 49.36 13.82
C MET A 11 -16.44 50.37 13.88
N LYS A 12 -17.51 50.18 13.10
CA LYS A 12 -18.88 50.61 13.45
C LYS A 12 -19.94 50.23 12.40
N SER A 13 -20.98 49.59 12.93
CA SER A 13 -22.39 49.88 12.65
C SER A 13 -22.98 49.49 11.29
N LEU A 14 -23.78 48.40 11.28
CA LEU A 14 -25.22 48.57 11.06
C LEU A 14 -26.00 47.34 11.56
N GLN A 15 -26.88 47.58 12.53
CA GLN A 15 -28.01 46.73 12.86
C GLN A 15 -28.94 46.64 11.64
N GLN A 16 -29.34 45.44 11.24
CA GLN A 16 -30.64 45.23 10.62
C GLN A 16 -31.18 43.86 11.03
N TRP A 17 -32.22 43.94 11.87
CA TRP A 17 -33.12 42.86 12.19
C TRP A 17 -33.95 42.51 10.95
N ILE A 18 -33.91 41.26 10.51
CA ILE A 18 -34.99 40.67 9.72
C ILE A 18 -35.41 39.37 10.42
N ILE A 19 -36.58 39.45 11.04
CA ILE A 19 -37.37 38.33 11.51
C ILE A 19 -38.09 37.77 10.28
N CYS A 20 -37.77 36.55 9.87
CA CYS A 20 -38.61 35.75 8.99
C CYS A 20 -38.98 34.44 9.70
N VAL A 21 -40.23 34.42 10.17
CA VAL A 21 -41.01 33.24 10.55
C VAL A 21 -41.23 32.40 9.28
N GLY A 22 -40.88 31.12 9.30
CA GLY A 22 -41.10 30.22 8.16
C GLY A 22 -41.09 28.75 8.55
N LEU A 23 -42.30 28.20 8.76
CA LEU A 23 -42.73 26.79 8.76
C LEU A 23 -41.65 25.70 8.95
N THR A 24 -41.61 25.12 10.15
CA THR A 24 -41.03 23.80 10.39
C THR A 24 -41.92 22.70 9.82
N ALA A 25 -41.68 22.31 8.58
CA ALA A 25 -42.20 21.04 8.05
C ALA A 25 -41.42 19.89 8.69
N THR A 26 -42.03 19.20 9.64
CA THR A 26 -41.52 17.94 10.20
C THR A 26 -41.60 16.86 9.14
N LEU A 27 -40.53 16.68 8.37
CA LEU A 27 -40.36 15.50 7.54
C LEU A 27 -40.12 14.29 8.47
N PRO A 28 -40.77 13.14 8.21
CA PRO A 28 -40.42 11.91 8.91
C PRO A 28 -38.97 11.58 8.57
N LEU A 29 -38.11 11.62 9.60
CA LEU A 29 -36.79 11.00 9.58
C LEU A 29 -37.03 9.50 9.35
N TRP A 30 -37.02 9.09 8.09
CA TRP A 30 -36.72 7.70 7.74
C TRP A 30 -35.28 7.48 8.18
N ALA A 31 -35.11 7.06 9.43
CA ALA A 31 -33.91 6.38 9.86
C ALA A 31 -33.85 5.11 9.00
N VAL A 32 -33.19 5.22 7.84
CA VAL A 32 -32.71 4.07 7.09
C VAL A 32 -31.81 3.35 8.08
N GLY A 33 -32.32 2.28 8.67
CA GLY A 33 -31.58 1.46 9.60
C GLY A 33 -30.27 1.10 8.91
N GLN A 34 -29.15 1.52 9.49
CA GLN A 34 -27.84 1.07 9.05
C GLN A 34 -27.92 -0.45 8.99
N ASP A 35 -27.64 -0.99 7.81
CA ASP A 35 -27.67 -2.42 7.56
C ASP A 35 -26.97 -3.13 8.71
N ARG A 36 -27.67 -4.12 9.26
CA ARG A 36 -27.16 -4.96 10.34
C ARG A 36 -25.75 -5.36 9.99
N THR A 37 -24.82 -4.81 10.75
CA THR A 37 -23.36 -4.99 10.66
C THR A 37 -23.03 -6.36 10.12
N SER A 38 -22.54 -6.42 8.87
CA SER A 38 -21.87 -7.60 8.36
C SER A 38 -20.85 -8.02 9.41
N ALA A 39 -21.00 -9.24 9.94
CA ALA A 39 -20.11 -9.74 10.98
C ALA A 39 -18.66 -9.57 10.50
N LYS A 40 -17.79 -9.08 11.41
CA LYS A 40 -16.37 -8.91 11.13
C LYS A 40 -15.82 -10.27 10.62
N PRO A 41 -15.19 -10.32 9.44
CA PRO A 41 -14.64 -11.57 8.94
C PRO A 41 -13.57 -12.09 9.90
N LEU A 42 -13.37 -13.41 9.91
CA LEU A 42 -12.23 -13.99 10.59
C LEU A 42 -10.94 -13.58 9.85
N PRO A 43 -9.82 -13.42 10.57
CA PRO A 43 -8.55 -13.20 9.91
C PRO A 43 -8.13 -14.41 9.07
N PRO A 44 -7.38 -14.18 7.97
CA PRO A 44 -6.74 -15.26 7.24
C PRO A 44 -5.74 -16.00 8.14
N SER A 45 -5.30 -17.17 7.68
CA SER A 45 -4.30 -17.97 8.39
C SER A 45 -3.00 -17.18 8.57
N GLU A 46 -2.44 -17.23 9.78
CA GLU A 46 -1.08 -16.74 10.05
C GLU A 46 0.00 -17.67 9.47
N GLU A 47 -0.39 -18.88 9.02
CA GLU A 47 0.54 -19.83 8.41
C GLU A 47 0.97 -19.36 7.02
N ILE A 48 2.27 -19.08 6.88
CA ILE A 48 2.88 -18.70 5.61
C ILE A 48 3.17 -19.98 4.82
N PRO A 49 2.63 -20.13 3.60
CA PRO A 49 2.92 -21.28 2.77
C PRO A 49 4.42 -21.44 2.50
N ASP A 50 4.92 -22.68 2.54
CA ASP A 50 6.31 -22.97 2.19
C ASP A 50 6.55 -22.69 0.70
N LEU A 51 7.61 -21.91 0.39
CA LEU A 51 8.08 -21.64 -0.98
C LEU A 51 8.33 -22.91 -1.80
N SER A 52 8.66 -24.03 -1.14
CA SER A 52 8.89 -25.31 -1.79
C SER A 52 7.60 -25.97 -2.29
N THR A 53 6.46 -25.60 -1.72
CA THR A 53 5.15 -26.21 -2.03
C THR A 53 4.31 -25.34 -2.95
N VAL A 54 4.51 -24.02 -2.93
CA VAL A 54 3.87 -23.11 -3.87
C VAL A 54 4.55 -23.15 -5.25
N LYS A 55 3.76 -22.96 -6.32
CA LYS A 55 4.25 -22.82 -7.70
C LYS A 55 4.08 -21.37 -8.16
N PRO A 56 4.88 -20.43 -7.64
CA PRO A 56 4.68 -19.02 -7.94
C PRO A 56 5.04 -18.72 -9.39
N THR A 57 4.39 -17.70 -9.96
CA THR A 57 4.90 -17.06 -11.18
C THR A 57 6.08 -16.18 -10.80
N ILE A 58 7.27 -16.53 -11.30
CA ILE A 58 8.51 -15.80 -10.96
C ILE A 58 8.84 -14.84 -12.10
N VAL A 59 9.09 -13.58 -11.75
CA VAL A 59 9.56 -12.56 -12.68
C VAL A 59 10.84 -11.96 -12.13
N CYS A 60 11.89 -11.93 -12.94
CA CYS A 60 13.13 -11.30 -12.54
C CYS A 60 13.12 -9.80 -12.87
N GLY A 61 13.37 -8.96 -11.86
CA GLY A 61 13.39 -7.50 -11.99
C GLY A 61 14.67 -6.91 -12.59
N ASN A 62 15.77 -7.68 -12.64
CA ASN A 62 17.09 -7.24 -13.10
C ASN A 62 17.91 -8.41 -13.69
N CYS A 63 17.31 -9.19 -14.59
CA CYS A 63 18.01 -10.28 -15.28
C CYS A 63 18.08 -10.03 -16.79
N ASP A 64 19.19 -10.46 -17.39
CA ASP A 64 19.36 -10.47 -18.85
C ASP A 64 18.47 -11.52 -19.54
N GLN A 65 17.97 -12.50 -18.78
CA GLN A 65 17.14 -13.61 -19.25
C GLN A 65 15.96 -13.85 -18.30
N PRO A 66 14.83 -14.41 -18.80
CA PRO A 66 13.72 -14.84 -17.94
C PRO A 66 14.15 -15.85 -16.88
N PHE A 67 13.49 -15.80 -15.72
CA PHE A 67 13.74 -16.76 -14.66
C PHE A 67 13.14 -18.13 -15.00
N ASP A 68 14.00 -19.13 -15.16
CA ASP A 68 13.61 -20.53 -15.38
C ASP A 68 13.88 -21.37 -14.11
N PRO A 69 12.85 -21.88 -13.42
CA PRO A 69 13.00 -22.71 -12.23
C PRO A 69 13.84 -23.98 -12.42
N THR A 70 13.97 -24.48 -13.65
CA THR A 70 14.71 -25.71 -13.95
C THR A 70 16.22 -25.49 -13.99
N THR A 71 16.66 -24.34 -14.51
CA THR A 71 18.07 -23.95 -14.61
C THR A 71 18.53 -23.10 -13.41
N HIS A 72 17.61 -22.41 -12.74
CA HIS A 72 17.90 -21.54 -11.58
C HIS A 72 17.60 -22.20 -10.22
N LYS A 73 17.58 -23.54 -10.13
CA LYS A 73 17.30 -24.28 -8.88
C LYS A 73 18.17 -23.84 -7.70
N GLY A 74 19.44 -23.53 -7.95
CA GLY A 74 20.37 -23.03 -6.92
C GLY A 74 19.94 -21.68 -6.34
N ILE A 75 19.47 -20.76 -7.19
CA ILE A 75 18.95 -19.45 -6.78
C ILE A 75 17.67 -19.65 -5.95
N LEU A 76 16.75 -20.50 -6.40
CA LEU A 76 15.52 -20.82 -5.66
C LEU A 76 15.81 -21.38 -4.28
N LYS A 77 16.73 -22.34 -4.18
CA LYS A 77 17.13 -22.92 -2.90
C LYS A 77 17.73 -21.84 -1.98
N GLY A 78 18.60 -20.98 -2.53
CA GLY A 78 19.20 -19.87 -1.79
C GLY A 78 18.14 -18.91 -1.25
N LEU A 79 17.21 -18.45 -2.09
CA LEU A 79 16.10 -17.58 -1.72
C LEU A 79 15.19 -18.23 -0.66
N ALA A 80 14.84 -19.51 -0.82
CA ALA A 80 14.01 -20.23 0.13
C ALA A 80 14.67 -20.38 1.51
N SER A 81 16.01 -20.48 1.56
CA SER A 81 16.77 -20.52 2.81
C SER A 81 17.17 -19.14 3.36
N ASN A 82 16.93 -18.06 2.62
CA ASN A 82 17.33 -16.71 3.02
C ASN A 82 16.35 -16.17 4.07
N ARG A 83 16.83 -16.02 5.32
CA ARG A 83 16.03 -15.57 6.46
C ARG A 83 15.46 -14.17 6.25
N TYR A 84 16.16 -13.27 5.56
CA TYR A 84 15.69 -11.91 5.26
C TYR A 84 14.53 -11.90 4.26
N VAL A 85 14.59 -12.78 3.24
CA VAL A 85 13.45 -13.02 2.35
C VAL A 85 12.28 -13.64 3.12
N GLY A 86 12.57 -14.53 4.07
CA GLY A 86 11.57 -15.07 5.00
C GLY A 86 10.84 -13.96 5.78
N GLU A 87 11.56 -12.95 6.26
CA GLU A 87 10.98 -11.80 6.97
C GLU A 87 10.12 -10.90 6.09
N LEU A 88 10.56 -10.63 4.85
CA LEU A 88 9.74 -9.90 3.88
C LEU A 88 8.40 -10.61 3.65
N ARG A 89 8.45 -11.95 3.46
CA ARG A 89 7.23 -12.75 3.28
C ARG A 89 6.37 -12.74 4.52
N ARG A 90 6.93 -13.00 5.70
CA ARG A 90 6.20 -13.00 6.96
C ARG A 90 5.45 -11.70 7.20
N ALA A 91 6.08 -10.58 6.90
CA ALA A 91 5.50 -9.27 7.06
C ALA A 91 4.26 -9.04 6.18
N LEU A 92 4.25 -9.54 4.94
CA LEU A 92 3.08 -9.42 4.06
C LEU A 92 1.86 -10.13 4.67
N TYR A 93 2.00 -11.40 5.09
CA TYR A 93 0.91 -12.15 5.71
C TYR A 93 0.49 -11.56 7.06
N TRP A 94 1.45 -11.04 7.84
CA TRP A 94 1.17 -10.39 9.11
C TRP A 94 0.24 -9.19 8.96
N GLN A 95 0.37 -8.41 7.89
CA GLN A 95 -0.53 -7.27 7.65
C GLN A 95 -1.96 -7.73 7.44
N ASP A 96 -2.17 -8.76 6.62
CA ASP A 96 -3.52 -9.28 6.33
C ASP A 96 -4.16 -10.01 7.52
N SER A 97 -3.37 -10.66 8.39
CA SER A 97 -3.90 -11.42 9.54
C SER A 97 -4.06 -10.55 10.79
N TYR A 98 -2.98 -9.89 11.22
CA TYR A 98 -2.97 -9.15 12.48
C TYR A 98 -3.55 -7.74 12.32
N HIS A 99 -3.24 -7.07 11.21
CA HIS A 99 -3.66 -5.70 10.94
C HIS A 99 -4.85 -5.56 9.96
N GLN A 100 -5.55 -6.67 9.69
CA GLN A 100 -6.70 -6.82 8.78
C GLN A 100 -7.71 -5.66 8.79
N PHE A 101 -7.86 -4.99 9.94
CA PHE A 101 -8.92 -4.02 10.20
C PHE A 101 -8.41 -2.57 10.23
N GLU A 102 -7.13 -2.34 9.99
CA GLU A 102 -6.50 -1.04 10.00
C GLU A 102 -6.47 -0.46 8.59
N SER A 103 -7.32 0.53 8.30
CA SER A 103 -7.45 1.08 6.94
C SER A 103 -6.15 1.64 6.38
N LYS A 104 -5.32 2.26 7.22
CA LYS A 104 -3.98 2.75 6.85
C LYS A 104 -3.02 1.66 6.36
N VAL A 105 -3.21 0.40 6.78
CA VAL A 105 -2.35 -0.71 6.36
C VAL A 105 -2.68 -1.15 4.93
N HIS A 106 -3.96 -1.11 4.59
CA HIS A 106 -4.51 -1.68 3.36
C HIS A 106 -4.90 -0.62 2.32
N PHE A 107 -4.55 0.65 2.53
CA PHE A 107 -4.99 1.78 1.68
C PHE A 107 -6.52 1.85 1.51
N ASP A 108 -7.27 1.36 2.48
CA ASP A 108 -8.74 1.29 2.45
C ASP A 108 -9.39 2.56 2.98
N ASN A 109 -10.72 2.64 2.80
CA ASN A 109 -11.57 3.66 3.41
C ASN A 109 -11.16 5.11 3.10
N CYS A 110 -10.46 5.32 1.99
CA CYS A 110 -9.95 6.60 1.52
C CYS A 110 -9.08 7.30 2.56
N ASP A 111 -8.43 6.54 3.44
CA ASP A 111 -7.55 7.06 4.49
C ASP A 111 -6.11 7.21 4.00
N PHE A 112 -5.95 7.96 2.91
CA PHE A 112 -4.68 8.05 2.20
C PHE A 112 -3.57 8.72 3.01
N ASP A 113 -3.90 9.72 3.82
CA ASP A 113 -2.92 10.39 4.69
C ASP A 113 -2.31 9.45 5.71
N GLU A 114 -3.15 8.67 6.42
CA GLU A 114 -2.63 7.74 7.42
C GLU A 114 -1.95 6.55 6.75
N ALA A 115 -2.40 6.11 5.57
CA ALA A 115 -1.73 5.05 4.82
C ALA A 115 -0.32 5.45 4.37
N VAL A 116 -0.18 6.65 3.80
CA VAL A 116 1.13 7.23 3.45
C VAL A 116 1.98 7.44 4.70
N GLY A 117 1.40 8.00 5.77
CA GLY A 117 2.09 8.19 7.04
C GLY A 117 2.55 6.87 7.69
N TYR A 118 1.78 5.80 7.51
CA TYR A 118 2.13 4.47 7.98
C TYR A 118 3.33 3.91 7.21
N VAL A 119 3.35 4.01 5.88
CA VAL A 119 4.52 3.63 5.06
C VAL A 119 5.76 4.42 5.49
N ASP A 120 5.65 5.73 5.74
CA ASP A 120 6.76 6.53 6.28
C ASP A 120 7.23 6.04 7.65
N SER A 121 6.30 5.71 8.55
CA SER A 121 6.63 5.22 9.89
C SER A 121 7.39 3.90 9.85
N LEU A 122 7.03 3.00 8.92
CA LEU A 122 7.71 1.74 8.69
C LEU A 122 9.11 1.96 8.12
N LEU A 123 9.29 2.89 7.17
CA LEU A 123 10.63 3.20 6.64
C LEU A 123 11.52 3.91 7.66
N ALA A 124 10.95 4.70 8.56
CA ALA A 124 11.66 5.22 9.72
C ALA A 124 12.04 4.10 10.70
N GLU A 125 11.23 3.06 10.84
CA GLU A 125 11.56 1.87 11.61
C GLU A 125 12.70 1.06 10.98
N VAL A 126 12.67 0.87 9.65
CA VAL A 126 13.79 0.27 8.90
C VAL A 126 15.08 1.03 9.20
N ASP A 127 15.06 2.37 9.15
CA ASP A 127 16.23 3.21 9.43
C ASP A 127 16.80 2.97 10.83
N ARG A 128 15.95 2.94 11.86
CA ARG A 128 16.36 2.64 13.24
C ARG A 128 17.04 1.27 13.36
N HIS A 129 16.41 0.23 12.83
CA HIS A 129 16.96 -1.14 12.88
C HIS A 129 18.27 -1.26 12.09
N VAL A 130 18.42 -0.53 10.98
CA VAL A 130 19.68 -0.48 10.21
C VAL A 130 20.79 0.22 11.00
N VAL A 131 20.49 1.32 11.70
CA VAL A 131 21.46 2.00 12.57
C VAL A 131 21.95 1.05 13.68
N GLU A 132 21.04 0.33 14.32
CA GLU A 132 21.38 -0.69 15.32
C GLU A 132 22.24 -1.82 14.71
N ALA A 133 21.84 -2.35 13.55
CA ALA A 133 22.60 -3.37 12.84
C ALA A 133 24.01 -2.90 12.48
N LYS A 134 24.16 -1.64 12.06
CA LYS A 134 25.45 -1.06 11.70
C LYS A 134 26.38 -0.94 12.90
N VAL A 135 25.88 -0.47 14.04
CA VAL A 135 26.67 -0.39 15.29
C VAL A 135 27.13 -1.77 15.74
N ALA A 136 26.27 -2.79 15.64
CA ALA A 136 26.64 -4.17 15.94
C ALA A 136 27.70 -4.71 14.97
N HIS A 137 27.53 -4.44 13.67
CA HIS A 137 28.43 -4.87 12.61
C HIS A 137 29.84 -4.29 12.80
N GLU A 138 29.95 -3.00 13.11
CA GLU A 138 31.23 -2.32 13.38
C GLU A 138 31.94 -2.87 14.64
N ARG A 139 31.20 -3.48 15.57
CA ARG A 139 31.76 -4.16 16.75
C ARG A 139 32.11 -5.64 16.52
N GLY A 140 31.83 -6.16 15.32
CA GLY A 140 31.97 -7.59 15.03
C GLY A 140 30.91 -8.47 15.69
N ASP A 141 29.82 -7.91 16.19
CA ASP A 141 28.71 -8.66 16.77
C ASP A 141 27.75 -9.12 15.66
N GLN A 142 28.07 -10.26 15.06
CA GLN A 142 27.31 -10.81 13.94
C GLN A 142 25.87 -11.17 14.34
N ALA A 143 25.65 -11.67 15.56
CA ALA A 143 24.33 -12.08 16.02
C ALA A 143 23.39 -10.87 16.20
N ALA A 144 23.89 -9.78 16.80
CA ALA A 144 23.13 -8.54 16.94
C ALA A 144 22.91 -7.84 15.59
N THR A 145 23.89 -7.92 14.68
CA THR A 145 23.74 -7.43 13.29
C THR A 145 22.59 -8.13 12.59
N GLU A 146 22.60 -9.47 12.59
CA GLU A 146 21.55 -10.29 11.96
C GLU A 146 20.18 -10.02 12.60
N THR A 147 20.11 -9.98 13.92
CA THR A 147 18.85 -9.74 14.65
C THR A 147 18.21 -8.41 14.25
N SER A 148 19.01 -7.34 14.18
CA SER A 148 18.52 -6.00 13.82
C SER A 148 18.18 -5.93 12.33
N ALA A 149 18.99 -6.54 11.46
CA ALA A 149 18.69 -6.63 10.03
C ALA A 149 17.38 -7.39 9.76
N LEU A 150 17.10 -8.50 10.46
CA LEU A 150 15.84 -9.23 10.32
C LEU A 150 14.63 -8.34 10.63
N LYS A 151 14.69 -7.53 11.70
CA LYS A 151 13.64 -6.56 12.03
C LYS A 151 13.49 -5.48 10.94
N ALA A 152 14.60 -5.01 10.38
CA ALA A 152 14.57 -4.07 9.26
C ALA A 152 13.87 -4.67 8.03
N PHE A 153 14.16 -5.93 7.69
CA PHE A 153 13.49 -6.62 6.59
C PHE A 153 11.99 -6.87 6.87
N PHE A 154 11.61 -7.16 8.11
CA PHE A 154 10.21 -7.26 8.49
C PHE A 154 9.45 -5.95 8.26
N ALA A 155 9.96 -4.82 8.78
CA ALA A 155 9.37 -3.50 8.58
C ALA A 155 9.33 -3.10 7.09
N LEU A 156 10.36 -3.48 6.31
CA LEU A 156 10.37 -3.26 4.86
C LEU A 156 9.29 -4.09 4.14
N GLY A 157 9.07 -5.34 4.57
CA GLY A 157 7.99 -6.19 4.06
C GLY A 157 6.60 -5.63 4.36
N GLN A 158 6.44 -5.03 5.54
CA GLN A 158 5.21 -4.31 5.91
C GLN A 158 4.97 -3.10 4.99
N ALA A 159 6.03 -2.36 4.62
CA ALA A 159 5.91 -1.24 3.70
C ALA A 159 5.58 -1.69 2.27
N LEU A 160 6.18 -2.81 1.82
CA LEU A 160 5.85 -3.44 0.54
C LEU A 160 4.36 -3.82 0.48
N HIS A 161 3.80 -4.34 1.56
CA HIS A 161 2.37 -4.65 1.65
C HIS A 161 1.50 -3.44 1.29
N GLY A 162 1.63 -2.33 2.04
CA GLY A 162 0.83 -1.13 1.81
C GLY A 162 1.02 -0.54 0.40
N VAL A 163 2.24 -0.57 -0.13
CA VAL A 163 2.50 -0.13 -1.52
C VAL A 163 1.77 -0.99 -2.55
N GLN A 164 1.66 -2.29 -2.33
CA GLN A 164 0.91 -3.18 -3.21
C GLN A 164 -0.61 -2.94 -3.10
N ASP A 165 -1.10 -2.77 -1.87
CA ASP A 165 -2.52 -2.53 -1.58
C ASP A 165 -3.02 -1.21 -2.15
N PHE A 166 -2.16 -0.19 -2.30
CA PHE A 166 -2.50 1.02 -3.06
C PHE A 166 -3.02 0.69 -4.47
N TYR A 167 -2.39 -0.25 -5.19
CA TYR A 167 -2.82 -0.62 -6.55
C TYR A 167 -4.01 -1.58 -6.54
N ALA A 168 -4.14 -2.38 -5.48
CA ALA A 168 -5.20 -3.37 -5.37
C ALA A 168 -6.54 -2.78 -4.90
N HIS A 169 -6.51 -1.86 -3.94
CA HIS A 169 -7.69 -1.40 -3.22
C HIS A 169 -8.12 0.02 -3.58
N THR A 170 -7.33 0.78 -4.35
CA THR A 170 -7.78 2.07 -4.91
C THR A 170 -8.38 1.94 -6.30
N ASN A 171 -9.03 2.99 -6.81
CA ASN A 171 -9.43 3.12 -8.21
C ASN A 171 -8.30 3.65 -9.12
N TYR A 172 -7.02 3.62 -8.70
CA TYR A 172 -5.93 4.20 -9.48
C TYR A 172 -5.79 3.58 -10.88
N VAL A 173 -5.97 2.26 -10.99
CA VAL A 173 -5.94 1.55 -12.28
C VAL A 173 -7.05 2.10 -13.18
N GLU A 174 -8.26 2.22 -12.65
CA GLU A 174 -9.44 2.72 -13.34
C GLU A 174 -9.24 4.16 -13.84
N MET A 175 -8.62 5.03 -13.04
CA MET A 175 -8.30 6.40 -13.44
C MET A 175 -7.22 6.49 -14.52
N SER A 176 -6.34 5.49 -14.60
CA SER A 176 -5.13 5.54 -15.44
C SER A 176 -5.30 4.87 -16.80
N VAL A 177 -6.15 3.84 -16.91
CA VAL A 177 -6.25 3.02 -18.12
C VAL A 177 -6.77 3.79 -19.34
N ASP A 178 -7.64 4.78 -19.15
CA ASP A 178 -8.21 5.56 -20.25
C ASP A 178 -7.18 6.52 -20.89
N GLN A 179 -6.13 6.87 -20.15
CA GLN A 179 -5.08 7.79 -20.60
C GLN A 179 -3.87 7.06 -21.19
N ALA A 180 -3.72 5.77 -20.90
CA ALA A 180 -2.58 4.97 -21.33
C ALA A 180 -2.77 4.38 -22.73
N ARG A 181 -1.70 4.34 -23.54
CA ARG A 181 -1.70 3.64 -24.84
C ARG A 181 -1.33 2.17 -24.69
N LYS A 182 -0.45 1.87 -23.74
CA LYS A 182 -0.06 0.53 -23.31
C LYS A 182 -0.10 0.44 -21.79
N SER A 183 -0.32 -0.76 -21.27
CA SER A 183 -0.34 -0.98 -19.81
C SER A 183 0.98 -0.58 -19.13
N THR A 184 2.10 -0.61 -19.85
CA THR A 184 3.42 -0.16 -19.38
C THR A 184 3.59 1.36 -19.35
N ASP A 185 2.67 2.12 -19.94
CA ASP A 185 2.70 3.59 -19.92
C ASP A 185 2.05 4.16 -18.64
N ILE A 186 1.35 3.31 -17.88
CA ILE A 186 0.76 3.73 -16.60
C ILE A 186 1.88 3.98 -15.60
N VAL A 187 1.91 5.21 -15.09
CA VAL A 187 2.94 5.68 -14.15
C VAL A 187 2.82 4.93 -12.83
N ILE A 188 3.97 4.54 -12.26
CA ILE A 188 4.06 4.04 -10.90
C ILE A 188 4.05 5.24 -9.95
N VAL A 189 3.12 5.24 -9.01
CA VAL A 189 3.08 6.18 -7.88
C VAL A 189 3.84 5.54 -6.73
N SER A 190 4.86 6.23 -6.23
CA SER A 190 5.77 5.72 -5.19
C SER A 190 5.46 6.38 -3.84
N PRO A 191 4.58 5.83 -2.98
CA PRO A 191 4.04 6.51 -1.80
C PRO A 191 5.09 6.91 -0.75
N TRP A 192 6.28 6.31 -0.81
CA TRP A 192 7.41 6.62 0.06
C TRP A 192 8.24 7.83 -0.36
N THR A 193 7.98 8.40 -1.55
CA THR A 193 8.71 9.57 -2.07
C THR A 193 7.86 10.82 -1.97
N GLN A 194 8.47 12.00 -1.79
CA GLN A 194 7.69 13.25 -1.76
C GLN A 194 6.87 13.47 -3.03
N SER A 195 7.43 13.15 -4.20
CA SER A 195 6.71 13.24 -5.47
C SER A 195 5.50 12.31 -5.52
N GLY A 196 5.62 11.07 -5.03
CA GLY A 196 4.50 10.14 -4.97
C GLY A 196 3.43 10.58 -3.99
N LYS A 197 3.81 11.12 -2.83
CA LYS A 197 2.86 11.68 -1.85
C LYS A 197 2.05 12.84 -2.43
N ASN A 198 2.73 13.78 -3.07
CA ASN A 198 2.08 14.89 -3.77
C ASN A 198 1.14 14.36 -4.86
N ARG A 199 1.59 13.34 -5.60
CA ARG A 199 0.77 12.71 -6.65
C ARG A 199 -0.49 12.05 -6.09
N ILE A 200 -0.41 11.37 -4.95
CA ILE A 200 -1.60 10.80 -4.27
C ILE A 200 -2.57 11.93 -3.92
N LYS A 201 -2.09 13.05 -3.37
CA LYS A 201 -2.94 14.22 -3.06
C LYS A 201 -3.62 14.84 -4.29
N GLU A 202 -2.89 14.95 -5.40
CA GLU A 202 -3.48 15.40 -6.67
C GLU A 202 -4.55 14.41 -7.16
N LEU A 203 -4.28 13.11 -7.06
CA LEU A 203 -5.22 12.06 -7.45
C LEU A 203 -6.47 12.10 -6.57
N GLU A 204 -6.34 12.31 -5.25
CA GLU A 204 -7.48 12.53 -4.33
C GLU A 204 -8.38 13.66 -4.83
N SER A 205 -7.80 14.80 -5.17
CA SER A 205 -8.55 15.95 -5.73
C SER A 205 -9.19 15.66 -7.10
N SER A 206 -8.71 14.62 -7.79
CA SER A 206 -9.19 14.18 -9.10
C SER A 206 -10.12 12.95 -9.04
N GLY A 207 -10.53 12.53 -7.83
CA GLY A 207 -11.47 11.43 -7.64
C GLY A 207 -10.84 10.07 -7.31
N LEU A 208 -9.62 10.04 -6.79
CA LEU A 208 -9.06 8.84 -6.18
C LEU A 208 -9.90 8.45 -4.96
N VAL A 209 -10.36 7.20 -4.96
CA VAL A 209 -11.07 6.55 -3.85
C VAL A 209 -10.52 5.15 -3.66
N SER A 210 -10.75 4.58 -2.49
CA SER A 210 -10.43 3.18 -2.20
C SER A 210 -11.62 2.43 -1.65
N GLY A 211 -11.46 1.11 -1.56
CA GLY A 211 -12.45 0.19 -1.07
C GLY A 211 -13.03 0.60 0.28
N TYR A 212 -14.35 0.72 0.35
CA TYR A 212 -15.01 0.91 1.63
C TYR A 212 -15.12 -0.40 2.41
N VAL A 213 -14.58 -0.41 3.63
CA VAL A 213 -14.59 -1.54 4.57
C VAL A 213 -15.41 -1.16 5.80
N SER A 214 -16.56 -1.81 5.98
CA SER A 214 -17.52 -1.47 7.04
C SER A 214 -17.03 -1.78 8.46
N TRP A 215 -16.02 -2.63 8.62
CA TRP A 215 -15.42 -2.98 9.92
C TRP A 215 -14.04 -2.34 10.16
N GLY A 216 -13.49 -1.63 9.16
CA GLY A 216 -12.24 -0.89 9.27
C GLY A 216 -12.46 0.56 9.69
N PHE A 217 -11.45 1.19 10.26
CA PHE A 217 -11.45 2.61 10.64
C PHE A 217 -10.09 3.27 10.41
N PRO A 218 -10.05 4.59 10.18
CA PRO A 218 -11.19 5.50 9.99
C PRO A 218 -11.87 5.32 8.62
N LYS A 219 -13.11 5.82 8.48
CA LYS A 219 -13.93 5.74 7.26
C LYS A 219 -14.03 7.13 6.63
N LYS A 220 -13.08 7.48 5.76
CA LYS A 220 -12.97 8.82 5.15
C LYS A 220 -13.56 8.87 3.73
N CYS A 221 -13.98 7.74 3.17
CA CYS A 221 -14.58 7.72 1.83
C CYS A 221 -15.88 8.53 1.72
N PRO A 222 -16.13 9.17 0.56
CA PRO A 222 -17.42 9.76 0.25
C PRO A 222 -18.57 8.75 0.31
N ASN A 223 -19.77 9.24 0.60
CA ASN A 223 -20.98 8.40 0.57
C ASN A 223 -21.19 7.78 -0.82
N GLY A 224 -21.53 6.48 -0.84
CA GLY A 224 -21.73 5.73 -2.08
C GLY A 224 -20.46 5.21 -2.73
N THR A 225 -19.29 5.38 -2.09
CA THR A 225 -18.06 4.71 -2.54
C THR A 225 -18.26 3.19 -2.57
N PRO A 226 -17.85 2.48 -3.64
CA PRO A 226 -17.98 1.04 -3.72
C PRO A 226 -17.26 0.32 -2.58
N THR A 227 -17.73 -0.89 -2.25
CA THR A 227 -17.11 -1.66 -1.17
C THR A 227 -15.70 -2.12 -1.54
N HIS A 228 -14.91 -2.50 -0.54
CA HIS A 228 -13.62 -3.13 -0.77
C HIS A 228 -13.74 -4.34 -1.70
N ALA A 229 -14.72 -5.21 -1.48
CA ALA A 229 -14.94 -6.37 -2.34
C ALA A 229 -15.22 -5.99 -3.82
N ASP A 230 -15.92 -4.89 -4.06
CA ASP A 230 -16.23 -4.41 -5.41
C ASP A 230 -14.99 -3.82 -6.11
N MET A 231 -14.14 -3.13 -5.35
CA MET A 231 -12.95 -2.43 -5.86
C MET A 231 -11.72 -3.31 -5.93
N ALA A 232 -11.64 -4.35 -5.09
CA ALA A 232 -10.47 -5.19 -4.93
C ALA A 232 -9.96 -5.76 -6.25
N LYS A 233 -8.64 -5.78 -6.39
CA LYS A 233 -7.91 -6.36 -7.52
C LYS A 233 -6.89 -7.38 -7.01
N ASP A 234 -7.27 -8.14 -5.98
CA ASP A 234 -6.41 -9.16 -5.34
C ASP A 234 -6.37 -10.46 -6.13
N LYS A 235 -7.42 -10.71 -6.93
CA LYS A 235 -7.53 -11.84 -7.83
C LYS A 235 -8.27 -11.49 -9.11
N ALA A 236 -8.02 -12.27 -10.16
CA ALA A 236 -8.63 -12.06 -11.47
C ALA A 236 -10.17 -12.25 -11.50
N THR A 237 -10.77 -12.75 -10.43
CA THR A 237 -12.20 -13.06 -10.33
C THR A 237 -13.00 -12.07 -9.48
N THR A 238 -12.36 -11.07 -8.85
CA THR A 238 -13.11 -10.00 -8.19
C THR A 238 -13.87 -9.15 -9.21
N PRO A 239 -14.96 -8.46 -8.80
CA PRO A 239 -15.72 -7.59 -9.69
C PRO A 239 -14.85 -6.60 -10.46
N SER A 240 -13.98 -5.82 -9.81
CA SER A 240 -13.06 -4.93 -10.53
C SER A 240 -11.91 -5.70 -11.20
N GLY A 241 -11.31 -6.68 -10.52
CA GLY A 241 -10.15 -7.44 -11.02
C GLY A 241 -10.40 -8.17 -12.34
N ALA A 242 -11.62 -8.63 -12.58
CA ALA A 242 -12.05 -9.33 -13.79
C ALA A 242 -12.23 -8.42 -15.01
N VAL A 243 -12.43 -7.11 -14.81
CA VAL A 243 -12.71 -6.16 -15.90
C VAL A 243 -11.54 -6.13 -16.87
N LYS A 244 -11.83 -6.40 -18.15
CA LYS A 244 -10.88 -6.34 -19.26
C LYS A 244 -10.77 -4.93 -19.81
N VAL A 245 -9.55 -4.56 -20.22
CA VAL A 245 -9.24 -3.29 -20.86
C VAL A 245 -8.79 -3.57 -22.30
N PRO A 246 -9.70 -3.51 -23.30
CA PRO A 246 -9.43 -4.02 -24.64
C PRO A 246 -8.24 -3.36 -25.35
N HIS A 247 -8.06 -2.04 -25.21
CA HIS A 247 -6.97 -1.31 -25.86
C HIS A 247 -5.60 -1.55 -25.22
N LEU A 248 -5.55 -2.12 -24.01
CA LEU A 248 -4.31 -2.46 -23.31
C LEU A 248 -4.05 -3.97 -23.41
N GLU A 249 -4.01 -4.48 -24.63
CA GLU A 249 -3.73 -5.91 -24.93
C GLU A 249 -4.72 -6.87 -24.26
N ASN A 250 -5.96 -6.42 -24.04
CA ASN A 250 -7.01 -7.18 -23.37
C ASN A 250 -6.61 -7.69 -21.96
N ARG A 251 -5.74 -6.94 -21.27
CA ARG A 251 -5.36 -7.23 -19.89
C ARG A 251 -6.51 -6.91 -18.94
N SER A 252 -6.64 -7.68 -17.86
CA SER A 252 -7.59 -7.35 -16.80
C SER A 252 -7.02 -6.31 -15.84
N ARG A 253 -7.88 -5.60 -15.10
CA ARG A 253 -7.44 -4.66 -14.06
C ARG A 253 -6.59 -5.34 -12.99
N TYR A 254 -6.87 -6.61 -12.66
CA TYR A 254 -5.99 -7.44 -11.84
C TYR A 254 -4.57 -7.54 -12.44
N GLN A 255 -4.44 -7.92 -13.71
CA GLN A 255 -3.14 -8.07 -14.36
C GLN A 255 -2.37 -6.74 -14.46
N ILE A 256 -3.08 -5.61 -14.55
CA ILE A 256 -2.49 -4.28 -14.55
C ILE A 256 -2.05 -3.89 -13.13
N SER A 257 -2.88 -4.13 -12.12
CA SER A 257 -2.54 -3.92 -10.70
C SER A 257 -1.29 -4.70 -10.30
N VAL A 258 -1.23 -6.01 -10.61
CA VAL A 258 -0.06 -6.86 -10.34
C VAL A 258 1.21 -6.32 -11.01
N GLN A 259 1.12 -5.77 -12.22
CA GLN A 259 2.27 -5.15 -12.88
C GLN A 259 2.75 -3.91 -12.12
N LEU A 260 1.83 -3.01 -11.76
CA LEU A 260 2.17 -1.77 -11.06
C LEU A 260 2.71 -2.07 -9.66
N ALA A 261 2.06 -2.95 -8.91
CA ALA A 261 2.49 -3.42 -7.59
C ALA A 261 3.88 -4.06 -7.66
N ARG A 262 4.19 -4.84 -8.70
CA ARG A 262 5.53 -5.39 -8.93
C ARG A 262 6.56 -4.30 -9.18
N GLY A 263 6.26 -3.37 -10.09
CA GLY A 263 7.16 -2.25 -10.40
C GLY A 263 7.45 -1.39 -9.17
N ALA A 264 6.40 -1.01 -8.42
CA ALA A 264 6.53 -0.24 -7.19
C ALA A 264 7.32 -1.00 -6.11
N SER A 265 7.08 -2.30 -5.95
CA SER A 265 7.82 -3.14 -5.01
C SER A 265 9.31 -3.22 -5.38
N GLN A 266 9.63 -3.37 -6.67
CA GLN A 266 11.01 -3.37 -7.16
C GLN A 266 11.68 -2.01 -6.88
N GLU A 267 11.01 -0.89 -7.21
CA GLU A 267 11.53 0.45 -6.94
C GLU A 267 11.75 0.71 -5.44
N LEU A 268 10.86 0.21 -4.57
CA LEU A 268 11.02 0.33 -3.12
C LEU A 268 12.21 -0.49 -2.61
N MET A 269 12.40 -1.72 -3.11
CA MET A 269 13.57 -2.53 -2.78
C MET A 269 14.87 -1.87 -3.25
N ASP A 270 14.89 -1.33 -4.47
CA ASP A 270 16.04 -0.61 -5.01
C ASP A 270 16.33 0.69 -4.25
N TYR A 271 15.28 1.39 -3.80
CA TYR A 271 15.41 2.53 -2.88
C TYR A 271 16.03 2.09 -1.55
N ALA A 272 15.50 1.03 -0.93
CA ALA A 272 15.96 0.53 0.36
C ALA A 272 17.44 0.11 0.31
N PHE A 273 17.86 -0.63 -0.72
CA PHE A 273 19.25 -1.06 -0.88
C PHE A 273 20.21 0.07 -1.23
N ARG A 274 19.76 1.13 -1.91
CA ARG A 274 20.58 2.34 -2.11
C ARG A 274 20.72 3.16 -0.84
N ARG A 275 19.62 3.30 -0.08
CA ARG A 275 19.58 4.09 1.16
C ARG A 275 20.31 3.41 2.31
N TRP A 276 20.16 2.08 2.43
CA TRP A 276 20.73 1.26 3.49
C TRP A 276 21.60 0.14 2.90
N PRO A 277 22.84 0.45 2.45
CA PRO A 277 23.72 -0.53 1.79
C PRO A 277 24.00 -1.79 2.64
N LEU A 278 23.99 -1.66 3.97
CA LEU A 278 24.15 -2.81 4.87
C LEU A 278 23.06 -3.87 4.67
N LEU A 279 21.82 -3.48 4.34
CA LEU A 279 20.76 -4.46 4.05
C LEU A 279 21.06 -5.27 2.80
N LYS A 280 21.63 -4.63 1.77
CA LYS A 280 22.06 -5.33 0.54
C LYS A 280 23.22 -6.29 0.85
N GLU A 281 24.17 -5.84 1.65
CA GLU A 281 25.33 -6.64 2.05
C GLU A 281 24.90 -7.91 2.79
N VAL A 282 24.10 -7.78 3.86
CA VAL A 282 23.68 -8.93 4.68
C VAL A 282 22.72 -9.86 3.95
N ASN A 283 21.88 -9.34 3.06
CA ASN A 283 20.97 -10.17 2.26
C ASN A 283 21.73 -11.07 1.27
N GLY A 284 22.87 -10.61 0.78
CA GLY A 284 23.62 -11.27 -0.28
C GLY A 284 23.09 -10.97 -1.69
N GLN A 285 23.50 -11.80 -2.65
CA GLN A 285 23.39 -11.49 -4.09
C GLN A 285 21.95 -11.42 -4.61
N TYR A 286 21.04 -12.23 -4.07
CA TYR A 286 19.68 -12.37 -4.58
C TYR A 286 18.67 -11.95 -3.51
N ALA A 287 17.69 -11.15 -3.90
CA ALA A 287 16.54 -10.80 -3.08
C ALA A 287 15.26 -11.21 -3.82
N ALA A 288 14.23 -11.57 -3.07
CA ALA A 288 12.90 -11.84 -3.59
C ALA A 288 11.85 -11.28 -2.64
N PHE A 289 10.71 -10.90 -3.21
CA PHE A 289 9.53 -10.46 -2.50
C PHE A 289 8.30 -11.02 -3.22
N GLU A 290 7.23 -11.26 -2.48
CA GLU A 290 5.95 -11.64 -3.07
C GLU A 290 5.18 -10.38 -3.49
N VAL A 291 4.44 -10.48 -4.59
CA VAL A 291 3.55 -9.43 -5.10
C VAL A 291 2.14 -10.01 -5.12
N LEU A 292 1.16 -9.19 -4.71
CA LEU A 292 -0.30 -9.44 -4.74
C LEU A 292 -0.65 -10.91 -5.00
N VAL A 293 -0.78 -11.68 -3.92
CA VAL A 293 -1.00 -13.13 -4.03
C VAL A 293 -2.49 -13.39 -3.99
N ASP A 294 -3.00 -14.20 -4.93
CA ASP A 294 -4.37 -14.75 -4.97
C ASP A 294 -4.80 -15.46 -3.65
N SER A 295 -3.89 -15.62 -2.69
CA SER A 295 -4.07 -16.29 -1.39
C SER A 295 -3.88 -15.39 -0.17
N ARG A 296 -3.72 -14.08 -0.32
CA ARG A 296 -3.79 -13.11 0.81
C ARG A 296 -5.23 -12.77 1.23
N GLY A 297 -6.18 -13.59 0.79
CA GLY A 297 -7.61 -13.28 0.78
C GLY A 297 -8.19 -12.90 2.14
N LEU A 298 -8.92 -11.79 2.12
CA LEU A 298 -10.10 -11.55 2.95
C LEU A 298 -11.32 -12.26 2.35
#